data_AF-A0A4Q5RGY7-F1
#
_entry.id   AF-A0A4Q5RGY7-F1
#
_cell.length_a   1.000
_cell.length_b   1.000
_cell.length_c   1.000
_cell.angle_alpha   90.00
_cell.angle_beta   90.00
_cell.angle_gamma   90.00
#
_symmetry.space_group_name_H-M   'P 1'
#
loop_
_entity.id
_entity.type
_entity.pdbx_description
1 polymer ?
#
loop_
_entity_poly.entity_id
_entity_poly.type
_entity_poly.pdbx_seq_one_letter_code
_entity_poly.pdbx_strand_id
1 'polypeptide(L)'
;SFLTLDKWESKKFQFGSKLVNVVADKTLPGSLGAVGYDDEGVKCKKWDIINDGVLVNYQAIRDQAHIIGLKESQGCCYAQSWNDVQFQRMANVSLQPGKTKLSVDDMIKNTEKGIYIIGDGSFSIDQQRYNFQFGGQTFYEIKNGKIIGMLNDVSYQANTREFWNSCAAIADESDFRLGGSFNDGKGQPSQSSAVSHGSSTTRFNGVNVINTARKI
;
A
#
# COMPACT_ATOMS: atom_id res chain seq x y z
N SER A 1 7.00 -12.77 -7.89
CA SER A 1 7.13 -11.32 -7.57
C SER A 1 8.29 -10.75 -8.35
N PHE A 2 8.22 -9.49 -8.80
CA PHE A 2 9.36 -8.77 -9.38
C PHE A 2 10.39 -8.30 -8.34
N LEU A 3 10.04 -8.32 -7.05
CA LEU A 3 10.93 -8.08 -5.91
C LEU A 3 11.63 -9.38 -5.54
N THR A 4 12.83 -9.57 -6.09
CA THR A 4 13.65 -10.77 -5.91
C THR A 4 14.66 -10.58 -4.78
N LEU A 5 15.20 -11.68 -4.24
CA LEU A 5 16.16 -11.62 -3.12
C LEU A 5 17.43 -10.85 -3.50
N ASP A 6 17.97 -11.04 -4.70
CA ASP A 6 19.15 -10.31 -5.21
C ASP A 6 18.95 -8.78 -5.21
N LYS A 7 17.75 -8.33 -5.57
CA LYS A 7 17.40 -6.89 -5.54
C LYS A 7 17.39 -6.36 -4.11
N TRP A 8 16.82 -7.10 -3.18
CA TRP A 8 16.81 -6.71 -1.76
C TRP A 8 18.21 -6.78 -1.12
N GLU A 9 19.01 -7.79 -1.46
CA GLU A 9 20.39 -7.96 -1.01
C GLU A 9 21.29 -6.84 -1.53
N SER A 10 21.01 -6.31 -2.73
CA SER A 10 21.76 -5.18 -3.28
C SER A 10 21.71 -3.92 -2.41
N LYS A 11 20.70 -3.78 -1.54
CA LYS A 11 20.37 -2.58 -0.74
C LYS A 11 20.23 -1.29 -1.55
N LYS A 12 20.03 -1.42 -2.87
CA LYS A 12 19.99 -0.30 -3.82
C LYS A 12 18.73 -0.31 -4.69
N PHE A 13 17.87 -1.31 -4.52
CA PHE A 13 16.66 -1.42 -5.33
C PHE A 13 15.65 -0.32 -4.97
N GLN A 14 15.54 0.65 -5.88
CA GLN A 14 14.58 1.75 -5.77
C GLN A 14 13.17 1.28 -6.13
N PHE A 15 12.34 1.11 -5.11
CA PHE A 15 10.94 0.76 -5.24
C PHE A 15 10.08 1.98 -5.58
N GLY A 16 10.35 3.12 -4.94
CA GLY A 16 9.62 4.38 -5.12
C GLY A 16 10.49 5.62 -4.93
N SER A 17 9.86 6.79 -4.91
CA SER A 17 10.57 8.05 -4.64
C SER A 17 11.08 8.08 -3.20
N LYS A 18 12.01 8.99 -2.90
CA LYS A 18 12.56 9.17 -1.54
C LYS A 18 11.51 9.52 -0.48
N LEU A 19 10.32 9.95 -0.89
CA LEU A 19 9.21 10.24 0.02
C LEU A 19 8.55 8.94 0.54
N VAL A 20 8.66 7.85 -0.23
CA VAL A 20 7.93 6.61 0.03
C VAL A 20 8.59 5.85 1.17
N ASN A 21 7.86 5.76 2.28
CA ASN A 21 8.21 4.96 3.44
C ASN A 21 7.02 4.05 3.76
N VAL A 22 7.20 2.74 3.66
CA VAL A 22 6.12 1.76 3.83
C VAL A 22 6.46 0.86 5.00
N VAL A 23 5.54 0.81 5.96
CA VAL A 23 5.67 0.05 7.19
C VAL A 23 4.66 -1.07 7.21
N ALA A 24 5.10 -2.24 7.64
CA ALA A 24 4.22 -3.30 8.10
C ALA A 24 4.11 -3.26 9.63
N ASP A 25 2.89 -3.23 10.14
CA ASP A 25 2.62 -3.17 11.57
C ASP A 25 1.46 -4.08 11.93
N LYS A 26 1.72 -5.18 12.64
CA LYS A 26 0.67 -6.10 13.07
C LYS A 26 0.17 -5.83 14.49
N THR A 27 0.66 -4.75 15.10
CA THR A 27 0.38 -4.33 16.47
C THR A 27 -0.42 -3.03 16.56
N LEU A 28 -0.66 -2.36 15.43
CA LEU A 28 -1.35 -1.07 15.36
C LEU A 28 -2.78 -1.14 15.92
N PRO A 29 -3.07 -0.52 17.09
CA PRO A 29 -4.39 -0.58 17.69
C PRO A 29 -5.47 0.03 16.78
N GLY A 30 -6.66 -0.57 16.76
CA GLY A 30 -7.77 -0.13 15.91
C GLY A 30 -7.69 -0.58 14.45
N SER A 31 -6.56 -1.18 14.02
CA SER A 31 -6.50 -1.90 12.74
C SER A 31 -7.25 -3.23 12.79
N LEU A 32 -7.73 -3.70 11.64
CA LEU A 32 -8.38 -5.01 11.52
C LEU A 32 -7.39 -6.16 11.67
N GLY A 33 -6.10 -5.94 11.35
CA GLY A 33 -5.05 -6.94 11.45
C GLY A 33 -4.32 -6.98 12.81
N ALA A 34 -4.73 -6.17 13.79
CA ALA A 34 -4.04 -6.08 15.09
C ALA A 34 -4.21 -7.37 15.91
N VAL A 35 -3.10 -8.07 16.15
CA VAL A 35 -3.07 -9.22 17.07
C VAL A 35 -1.76 -9.25 17.85
N GLY A 36 -1.78 -9.81 19.07
CA GLY A 36 -0.57 -9.91 19.90
C GLY A 36 0.41 -10.99 19.43
N TYR A 37 -0.14 -12.10 18.93
CA TYR A 37 0.58 -13.27 18.44
C TYR A 37 -0.08 -13.75 17.15
N ASP A 38 0.72 -14.36 16.28
CA ASP A 38 0.23 -14.99 15.06
C ASP A 38 -0.17 -16.46 15.31
N ASP A 39 -0.66 -17.16 14.28
CA ASP A 39 -1.19 -18.51 14.45
C ASP A 39 -0.11 -19.59 14.67
N GLU A 40 1.17 -19.20 14.67
CA GLU A 40 2.29 -20.04 15.12
C GLU A 40 2.78 -19.67 16.53
N GLY A 41 2.07 -18.76 17.22
CA GLY A 41 2.43 -18.25 18.53
C GLY A 41 3.62 -17.28 18.51
N VAL A 42 3.97 -16.69 17.36
CA VAL A 42 5.04 -15.70 17.25
C VAL A 42 4.51 -14.32 17.61
N LYS A 43 5.22 -13.63 18.50
CA LYS A 43 4.87 -12.25 18.89
C LYS A 43 4.93 -11.33 17.68
N CYS A 44 3.84 -10.61 17.46
CA CYS A 44 3.65 -9.73 16.33
C CYS A 44 4.49 -8.45 16.43
N LYS A 45 4.93 -7.91 15.28
CA LYS A 45 5.92 -6.83 15.21
C LYS A 45 5.51 -5.70 14.26
N LYS A 46 6.35 -4.67 14.26
CA LYS A 46 6.38 -3.55 13.31
C LYS A 46 7.76 -3.49 12.65
N TRP A 47 7.81 -3.28 11.34
CA TRP A 47 9.07 -3.14 10.59
C TRP A 47 8.87 -2.36 9.29
N ASP A 48 9.96 -1.79 8.78
CA ASP A 48 9.98 -1.12 7.48
C ASP A 48 10.08 -2.14 6.35
N ILE A 49 9.25 -1.99 5.31
CA ILE A 49 9.35 -2.71 4.04
C ILE A 49 10.11 -1.84 3.04
N ILE A 50 9.71 -0.58 2.93
CA ILE A 50 10.35 0.44 2.10
C ILE A 50 10.81 1.58 3.00
N ASN A 51 12.08 1.99 2.89
CA ASN A 51 12.64 3.13 3.61
C ASN A 51 13.31 4.09 2.62
N ASP A 52 12.90 5.35 2.62
CA ASP A 52 13.33 6.39 1.67
C ASP A 52 13.34 5.92 0.20
N GLY A 53 12.28 5.21 -0.20
CA GLY A 53 12.10 4.66 -1.55
C GLY A 53 12.81 3.33 -1.82
N VAL A 54 13.66 2.85 -0.91
CA VAL A 54 14.45 1.62 -1.08
C VAL A 54 13.78 0.43 -0.42
N LEU A 55 13.75 -0.73 -1.10
CA LEU A 55 13.32 -1.99 -0.50
C LEU A 55 14.31 -2.46 0.56
N VAL A 56 13.88 -2.52 1.81
CA VAL A 56 14.73 -2.86 2.97
C VAL A 56 14.38 -4.18 3.64
N ASN A 57 13.14 -4.66 3.48
CA ASN A 57 12.72 -5.91 4.11
C ASN A 57 11.55 -6.56 3.37
N TYR A 58 11.27 -7.80 3.76
CA TYR A 58 10.07 -8.53 3.40
C TYR A 58 9.27 -8.86 4.66
N GLN A 59 8.15 -9.50 4.44
CA GLN A 59 7.43 -10.21 5.48
C GLN A 59 7.86 -11.68 5.48
N ALA A 60 7.94 -12.31 6.66
CA ALA A 60 8.25 -13.74 6.77
C ALA A 60 7.55 -14.43 7.96
N ILE A 61 7.25 -15.71 7.76
CA ILE A 61 6.86 -16.69 8.80
C ILE A 61 8.08 -17.51 9.26
N ARG A 62 7.92 -18.45 10.21
CA ARG A 62 9.05 -19.10 10.89
C ARG A 62 9.97 -19.87 9.93
N ASP A 63 9.39 -20.58 8.98
CA ASP A 63 10.10 -21.32 7.93
C ASP A 63 10.80 -20.41 6.91
N GLN A 64 10.42 -19.13 6.82
CA GLN A 64 10.98 -18.17 5.85
C GLN A 64 11.98 -17.18 6.46
N ALA A 65 11.93 -16.93 7.77
CA ALA A 65 12.71 -15.87 8.41
C ALA A 65 14.20 -15.94 8.09
N HIS A 66 14.77 -17.15 8.09
CA HIS A 66 16.18 -17.39 7.81
C HIS A 66 16.57 -17.07 6.36
N ILE A 67 15.64 -17.17 5.39
CA ILE A 67 15.88 -16.86 3.97
C ILE A 67 16.22 -15.38 3.81
N ILE A 68 15.62 -14.51 4.63
CA ILE A 68 15.85 -13.06 4.63
C ILE A 68 16.73 -12.62 5.82
N GLY A 69 17.54 -13.53 6.35
CA GLY A 69 18.54 -13.23 7.40
C GLY A 69 17.95 -12.81 8.75
N LEU A 70 16.65 -13.00 8.98
CA LEU A 70 16.03 -12.75 10.27
C LEU A 70 16.23 -13.95 11.20
N LYS A 71 16.48 -13.66 12.48
CA LYS A 71 16.62 -14.69 13.53
C LYS A 71 15.28 -15.32 13.92
N GLU A 72 14.18 -14.64 13.64
CA GLU A 72 12.83 -15.04 14.00
C GLU A 72 11.80 -14.38 13.07
N SER A 73 10.61 -14.97 12.99
CA SER A 73 9.49 -14.41 12.22
C SER A 73 9.04 -13.05 12.76
N GLN A 74 8.39 -12.28 11.89
CA GLN A 74 7.73 -11.01 12.23
C GLN A 74 6.30 -11.20 12.76
N GLY A 75 5.82 -12.45 12.88
CA GLY A 75 4.48 -12.76 13.38
C GLY A 75 3.43 -12.67 12.28
N CYS A 76 3.68 -13.23 11.10
CA CYS A 76 2.80 -13.10 9.93
C CYS A 76 2.17 -14.41 9.47
N CYS A 77 2.15 -15.42 10.33
CA CYS A 77 1.47 -16.66 10.04
C CYS A 77 -0.01 -16.53 10.35
N TYR A 78 -0.83 -17.07 9.47
CA TYR A 78 -2.28 -17.01 9.62
C TYR A 78 -2.95 -18.27 9.08
N ALA A 79 -3.98 -18.73 9.78
CA ALA A 79 -4.97 -19.68 9.34
C ALA A 79 -6.38 -19.15 9.69
N GLN A 80 -7.33 -19.26 8.76
CA GLN A 80 -8.69 -18.79 9.02
C GLN A 80 -9.43 -19.60 10.10
N SER A 81 -9.02 -20.86 10.32
CA SER A 81 -9.54 -21.72 11.39
C SER A 81 -8.50 -22.76 11.80
N TRP A 82 -8.79 -23.47 12.89
CA TRP A 82 -7.95 -24.57 13.38
C TRP A 82 -7.76 -25.72 12.39
N ASN A 83 -8.64 -25.85 11.40
CA ASN A 83 -8.62 -26.93 10.41
C ASN A 83 -8.03 -26.49 9.06
N ASP A 84 -7.52 -25.26 8.98
CA ASP A 84 -6.93 -24.71 7.76
C ASP A 84 -5.40 -24.69 7.84
N VAL A 85 -4.76 -24.88 6.69
CA VAL A 85 -3.30 -24.81 6.59
C VAL A 85 -2.86 -23.36 6.81
N GLN A 86 -1.97 -23.14 7.77
CA GLN A 86 -1.40 -21.83 8.02
C GLN A 86 -0.36 -21.45 6.95
N PHE A 87 -0.31 -20.18 6.59
CA PHE A 87 0.71 -19.64 5.70
C PHE A 87 0.93 -18.15 5.91
N GLN A 88 1.91 -17.60 5.22
CA GLN A 88 2.25 -16.17 5.26
C GLN A 88 1.06 -15.29 4.80
N ARG A 89 0.60 -14.37 5.67
CA ARG A 89 -0.44 -13.37 5.37
C ARG A 89 -0.04 -11.97 5.81
N MET A 90 -0.51 -10.96 5.07
CA MET A 90 -0.03 -9.59 5.23
C MET A 90 -0.30 -9.04 6.64
N ALA A 91 0.67 -8.32 7.21
CA ALA A 91 0.40 -7.37 8.29
C ALA A 91 -0.37 -6.15 7.76
N ASN A 92 -0.62 -5.16 8.62
CA ASN A 92 -1.14 -3.89 8.13
C ASN A 92 -0.03 -3.13 7.40
N VAL A 93 -0.14 -3.01 6.08
CA VAL A 93 0.88 -2.38 5.23
C VAL A 93 0.44 -0.97 4.89
N SER A 94 1.20 0.02 5.37
CA SER A 94 0.80 1.43 5.31
C SER A 94 1.93 2.32 4.79
N LEU A 95 1.58 3.24 3.88
CA LEU A 95 2.44 4.36 3.51
C LEU A 95 2.44 5.35 4.68
N GLN A 96 3.62 5.68 5.18
CA GLN A 96 3.77 6.65 6.26
C GLN A 96 3.43 8.06 5.77
N PRO A 97 2.85 8.92 6.64
CA PRO A 97 2.54 10.29 6.31
C PRO A 97 3.80 11.11 5.96
N GLY A 98 3.60 12.22 5.26
CA GLY A 98 4.65 13.19 5.00
C GLY A 98 5.22 13.77 6.32
N LYS A 99 6.54 13.92 6.39
CA LYS A 99 7.23 14.51 7.56
C LYS A 99 7.07 16.03 7.64
N THR A 100 6.71 16.66 6.52
CA THR A 100 6.55 18.12 6.41
C THR A 100 5.07 18.45 6.39
N LYS A 101 4.68 19.52 7.10
CA LYS A 101 3.32 20.01 7.11
C LYS A 101 2.83 20.29 5.68
N LEU A 102 1.78 19.60 5.26
CA LEU A 102 1.21 19.70 3.92
C LEU A 102 -0.23 19.20 3.97
N SER A 103 -1.16 20.09 3.66
CA SER A 103 -2.59 19.75 3.58
C SER A 103 -2.98 19.25 2.19
N VAL A 104 -4.14 18.60 2.10
CA VAL A 104 -4.77 18.23 0.83
C VAL A 104 -5.04 19.48 -0.02
N ASP A 105 -5.51 20.57 0.60
CA ASP A 105 -5.77 21.84 -0.08
C ASP A 105 -4.50 22.44 -0.70
N ASP A 106 -3.36 22.34 -0.01
CA ASP A 106 -2.08 22.80 -0.56
C ASP A 106 -1.64 21.95 -1.75
N MET A 107 -1.88 20.64 -1.72
CA MET A 107 -1.62 19.78 -2.87
C MET A 107 -2.53 20.11 -4.07
N ILE A 108 -3.82 20.35 -3.82
CA ILE A 108 -4.78 20.77 -4.84
C ILE A 108 -4.35 22.09 -5.46
N LYS A 109 -4.05 23.13 -4.65
CA LYS A 109 -3.59 24.45 -5.12
C LYS A 109 -2.36 24.37 -6.01
N ASN A 110 -1.44 23.45 -5.71
CA ASN A 110 -0.20 23.24 -6.46
C ASN A 110 -0.35 22.26 -7.64
N THR A 111 -1.57 21.97 -8.08
CA THR A 111 -1.86 21.05 -9.19
C THR A 111 -2.59 21.80 -10.31
N GLU A 112 -1.90 21.96 -11.45
CA GLU A 112 -2.43 22.67 -12.63
C GLU A 112 -3.54 21.86 -13.32
N LYS A 113 -3.34 20.56 -13.47
CA LYS A 113 -4.30 19.64 -14.09
C LYS A 113 -4.17 18.26 -13.46
N GLY A 114 -5.26 17.69 -12.99
CA GLY A 114 -5.25 16.37 -12.38
C GLY A 114 -6.63 15.87 -12.00
N ILE A 115 -6.65 14.70 -11.35
CA ILE A 115 -7.86 14.10 -10.80
C ILE A 115 -7.61 13.84 -9.32
N TYR A 116 -8.49 14.36 -8.47
CA TYR A 116 -8.54 14.00 -7.07
C TYR A 116 -9.44 12.79 -6.90
N ILE A 117 -8.87 11.68 -6.41
CA ILE A 117 -9.55 10.41 -6.19
C ILE A 117 -9.69 10.21 -4.69
N ILE A 118 -10.93 9.99 -4.21
CA ILE A 118 -11.23 9.76 -2.80
C ILE A 118 -11.79 8.36 -2.63
N GLY A 119 -11.29 7.68 -1.60
CA GLY A 119 -11.70 6.33 -1.24
C GLY A 119 -11.18 5.29 -2.21
N ASP A 120 -11.59 4.06 -1.96
CA ASP A 120 -11.19 2.88 -2.70
C ASP A 120 -12.31 2.33 -3.60
N GLY A 121 -11.94 1.67 -4.69
CA GLY A 121 -12.89 1.18 -5.68
C GLY A 121 -12.51 -0.21 -6.18
N SER A 122 -12.56 -0.41 -7.49
CA SER A 122 -12.12 -1.68 -8.09
C SER A 122 -10.61 -1.88 -7.88
N PHE A 123 -10.20 -3.11 -7.60
CA PHE A 123 -8.79 -3.50 -7.57
C PHE A 123 -8.47 -4.66 -8.50
N SER A 124 -7.50 -4.48 -9.38
CA SER A 124 -6.96 -5.54 -10.22
C SER A 124 -5.44 -5.45 -10.28
N ILE A 125 -4.76 -6.58 -10.10
CA ILE A 125 -3.30 -6.68 -10.09
C ILE A 125 -2.88 -7.95 -10.85
N ASP A 126 -1.77 -7.87 -11.57
CA ASP A 126 -1.22 -9.05 -12.23
C ASP A 126 -0.53 -10.02 -11.23
N GLN A 127 -0.25 -11.24 -11.68
CA GLN A 127 0.39 -12.26 -10.84
C GLN A 127 1.82 -11.90 -10.43
N GLN A 128 2.53 -11.12 -11.24
CA GLN A 128 3.90 -10.69 -10.94
C GLN A 128 3.94 -9.52 -9.95
N ARG A 129 2.78 -8.89 -9.69
CA ARG A 129 2.59 -7.62 -8.99
C ARG A 129 3.27 -6.44 -9.69
N TYR A 130 3.50 -6.58 -10.99
CA TYR A 130 4.19 -5.59 -11.79
C TYR A 130 3.23 -4.51 -12.28
N ASN A 131 2.02 -4.89 -12.69
CA ASN A 131 0.99 -3.97 -13.17
C ASN A 131 -0.27 -4.04 -12.31
N PHE A 132 -0.98 -2.91 -12.23
CA PHE A 132 -2.25 -2.79 -11.54
C PHE A 132 -3.21 -1.83 -12.25
N GLN A 133 -4.50 -1.99 -11.96
CA GLN A 133 -5.58 -1.08 -12.32
C GLN A 133 -6.46 -0.85 -11.09
N PHE A 134 -6.57 0.40 -10.65
CA PHE A 134 -7.38 0.79 -9.50
C PHE A 134 -8.42 1.88 -9.84
N GLY A 135 -9.41 2.02 -8.96
CA GLY A 135 -10.40 3.09 -8.96
C GLY A 135 -10.62 3.64 -7.56
N GLY A 136 -11.62 4.51 -7.40
CA GLY A 136 -12.01 5.11 -6.13
C GLY A 136 -13.52 5.23 -6.00
N GLN A 137 -13.98 5.85 -4.91
CA GLN A 137 -15.41 6.04 -4.64
C GLN A 137 -15.94 7.32 -5.28
N THR A 138 -15.15 8.39 -5.22
CA THR A 138 -15.49 9.68 -5.83
C THR A 138 -14.27 10.29 -6.51
N PHE A 139 -14.55 11.10 -7.53
CA PHE A 139 -13.53 11.66 -8.40
C PHE A 139 -13.84 13.11 -8.72
N TYR A 140 -12.82 13.97 -8.66
CA TYR A 140 -12.95 15.38 -8.96
C TYR A 140 -11.86 15.84 -9.90
N GLU A 141 -12.23 16.62 -10.91
CA GLU A 141 -11.26 17.28 -11.77
C GLU A 141 -10.61 18.46 -11.02
N ILE A 142 -9.27 18.49 -11.01
CA ILE A 142 -8.49 19.64 -10.59
C ILE A 142 -8.03 20.40 -11.82
N LYS A 143 -8.31 21.71 -11.86
CA LYS A 143 -7.82 22.63 -12.87
C LYS A 143 -7.36 23.94 -12.24
N ASN A 144 -6.14 24.37 -12.55
CA ASN A 144 -5.49 25.58 -12.06
C ASN A 144 -5.60 25.74 -10.53
N GLY A 145 -5.29 24.68 -9.79
CA GLY A 145 -5.29 24.72 -8.34
C GLY A 145 -6.66 24.61 -7.68
N LYS A 146 -7.72 24.24 -8.42
CA LYS A 146 -9.10 24.21 -7.91
C LYS A 146 -9.84 22.96 -8.36
N ILE A 147 -10.69 22.42 -7.48
CA ILE A 147 -11.70 21.44 -7.87
C ILE A 147 -12.77 22.15 -8.71
N ILE A 148 -13.01 21.67 -9.93
CA ILE A 148 -13.99 22.28 -10.84
C ILE A 148 -15.27 21.47 -11.02
N GLY A 149 -15.28 20.20 -10.62
CA GLY A 149 -16.46 19.35 -10.69
C GLY A 149 -16.14 17.87 -10.55
N MET A 150 -17.20 17.07 -10.40
CA MET A 150 -17.10 15.62 -10.31
C MET A 150 -16.85 14.96 -11.66
N LEU A 151 -16.22 13.80 -11.61
CA LEU A 151 -16.03 12.89 -12.73
C LEU A 151 -16.69 11.54 -12.40
N ASN A 152 -17.09 10.81 -13.45
CA ASN A 152 -17.58 9.45 -13.34
C ASN A 152 -16.59 8.48 -14.01
N ASP A 153 -16.65 7.23 -13.55
CA ASP A 153 -15.96 6.07 -14.14
C ASP A 153 -14.43 6.22 -14.24
N VAL A 154 -13.79 6.88 -13.26
CA VAL A 154 -12.34 7.03 -13.28
C VAL A 154 -11.64 5.74 -12.85
N SER A 155 -10.74 5.26 -13.72
CA SER A 155 -9.78 4.21 -13.38
C SER A 155 -8.40 4.57 -13.87
N TYR A 156 -7.39 4.26 -13.07
CA TYR A 156 -5.99 4.47 -13.37
C TYR A 156 -5.23 3.15 -13.44
N GLN A 157 -4.27 3.09 -14.36
CA GLN A 157 -3.39 1.95 -14.54
C GLN A 157 -1.94 2.41 -14.43
N ALA A 158 -1.11 1.59 -13.82
CA ALA A 158 0.32 1.83 -13.81
C ALA A 158 1.12 0.55 -13.60
N ASN A 159 2.40 0.66 -13.96
CA ASN A 159 3.41 -0.18 -13.40
C ASN A 159 3.69 0.20 -11.93
N THR A 160 3.85 -0.78 -11.05
CA THR A 160 4.12 -0.58 -9.63
C THR A 160 5.32 0.35 -9.39
N ARG A 161 6.44 0.15 -10.09
CA ARG A 161 7.63 0.99 -9.87
C ARG A 161 7.43 2.40 -10.38
N GLU A 162 6.87 2.55 -11.57
CA GLU A 162 6.64 3.88 -12.17
C GLU A 162 5.72 4.71 -11.28
N PHE A 163 4.64 4.10 -10.78
CA PHE A 163 3.70 4.74 -9.86
C PHE A 163 4.39 5.21 -8.57
N TRP A 164 5.07 4.31 -7.84
CA TRP A 164 5.71 4.69 -6.59
C TRP A 164 6.89 5.67 -6.79
N ASN A 165 7.58 5.63 -7.93
CA ASN A 165 8.61 6.61 -8.28
C ASN A 165 8.03 7.97 -8.65
N SER A 166 6.78 8.03 -9.11
CA SER A 166 6.10 9.29 -9.43
C SER A 166 5.42 9.95 -8.23
N CYS A 167 5.54 9.37 -7.03
CA CYS A 167 5.09 9.96 -5.77
C CYS A 167 5.82 11.29 -5.53
N ALA A 168 5.10 12.39 -5.71
CA ALA A 168 5.63 13.74 -5.69
C ALA A 168 5.30 14.51 -4.40
N ALA A 169 4.26 14.10 -3.66
CA ALA A 169 3.88 14.68 -2.38
C ALA A 169 3.04 13.71 -1.55
N ILE A 170 3.13 13.82 -0.23
CA ILE A 170 2.35 13.05 0.75
C ILE A 170 1.89 14.07 1.80
N ALA A 171 0.59 14.14 2.07
CA ALA A 171 0.06 14.96 3.17
C ALA A 171 0.61 14.49 4.51
N ASP A 172 0.63 15.39 5.49
CA ASP A 172 1.15 15.09 6.81
C ASP A 172 0.24 14.15 7.63
N GLU A 173 0.63 13.90 8.88
CA GLU A 173 -0.05 12.99 9.79
C GLU A 173 -1.50 13.41 10.11
N SER A 174 -1.84 14.69 10.00
CA SER A 174 -3.22 15.16 10.24
C SER A 174 -4.22 14.61 9.20
N ASP A 175 -3.73 14.14 8.06
CA ASP A 175 -4.52 13.52 7.00
C ASP A 175 -4.43 11.98 7.00
N PHE A 176 -3.66 11.37 7.90
CA PHE A 176 -3.46 9.93 7.91
C PHE A 176 -4.77 9.20 8.22
N ARG A 177 -5.13 8.25 7.35
CA ARG A 177 -6.32 7.42 7.50
C ARG A 177 -5.92 5.95 7.46
N LEU A 178 -6.58 5.16 8.30
CA LEU A 178 -6.45 3.72 8.31
C LEU A 178 -7.74 3.10 7.77
N GLY A 179 -7.64 2.49 6.59
CA GLY A 179 -8.71 1.69 5.99
C GLY A 179 -8.51 0.19 6.25
N GLY A 180 -9.43 -0.63 5.77
CA GLY A 180 -9.28 -2.07 5.82
C GLY A 180 -10.36 -2.83 5.07
N SER A 181 -10.11 -4.11 4.87
CA SER A 181 -11.05 -5.06 4.28
C SER A 181 -11.14 -6.30 5.15
N PHE A 182 -12.35 -6.82 5.33
CA PHE A 182 -12.60 -8.09 6.00
C PHE A 182 -12.32 -9.31 5.12
N ASN A 183 -12.11 -9.10 3.82
CA ASN A 183 -12.09 -10.15 2.81
C ASN A 183 -10.84 -10.11 1.92
N ASP A 184 -9.64 -10.20 2.50
CA ASP A 184 -8.45 -10.55 1.72
C ASP A 184 -8.44 -12.06 1.46
N GLY A 185 -8.72 -12.47 0.22
CA GLY A 185 -8.71 -13.88 -0.19
C GLY A 185 -7.32 -14.34 -0.66
N LYS A 186 -6.77 -15.39 -0.04
CA LYS A 186 -5.47 -16.01 -0.41
C LYS A 186 -5.47 -17.51 -0.12
N GLY A 187 -4.53 -18.25 -0.71
CA GLY A 187 -4.31 -19.67 -0.44
C GLY A 187 -5.04 -20.61 -1.41
N GLN A 188 -4.65 -21.88 -1.37
CA GLN A 188 -5.33 -22.97 -2.04
C GLN A 188 -5.30 -24.21 -1.13
N PRO A 189 -6.39 -24.59 -0.44
CA PRO A 189 -7.73 -23.99 -0.47
C PRO A 189 -7.80 -22.51 -0.06
N SER A 190 -8.79 -21.79 -0.60
CA SER A 190 -8.94 -20.35 -0.34
C SER A 190 -9.28 -20.06 1.12
N GLN A 191 -8.63 -19.04 1.68
CA GLN A 191 -8.86 -18.51 3.01
C GLN A 191 -9.07 -17.00 2.98
N SER A 192 -9.96 -16.50 3.84
CA SER A 192 -10.18 -15.06 4.03
C SER A 192 -9.37 -14.56 5.24
N SER A 193 -8.85 -13.33 5.21
CA SER A 193 -8.36 -12.65 6.41
C SER A 193 -8.76 -11.18 6.40
N ALA A 194 -8.83 -10.58 7.58
CA ALA A 194 -8.97 -9.14 7.72
C ALA A 194 -7.61 -8.45 7.60
N VAL A 195 -7.55 -7.33 6.90
CA VAL A 195 -6.33 -6.54 6.69
C VAL A 195 -6.63 -5.05 6.80
N SER A 196 -5.65 -4.27 7.27
CA SER A 196 -5.70 -2.81 7.18
C SER A 196 -4.57 -2.24 6.35
N HIS A 197 -4.85 -1.09 5.74
CA HIS A 197 -3.89 -0.30 4.98
C HIS A 197 -4.07 1.16 5.33
N GLY A 198 -2.97 1.82 5.67
CA GLY A 198 -2.96 3.24 6.02
C GLY A 198 -2.24 4.08 4.97
N SER A 199 -2.74 5.29 4.78
CA SER A 199 -2.07 6.33 3.99
C SER A 199 -2.66 7.70 4.32
N SER A 200 -1.82 8.73 4.20
CA SER A 200 -2.31 10.09 3.93
C SER A 200 -2.59 10.24 2.43
N THR A 201 -3.26 11.32 2.05
CA THR A 201 -3.45 11.70 0.65
C THR A 201 -2.10 11.91 -0.01
N THR A 202 -1.95 11.39 -1.22
CA THR A 202 -0.70 11.43 -1.98
C THR A 202 -0.92 11.94 -3.38
N ARG A 203 0.06 12.69 -3.90
CA ARG A 203 0.08 13.11 -5.30
C ARG A 203 1.08 12.29 -6.10
N PHE A 204 0.60 11.69 -7.17
CA PHE A 204 1.40 10.97 -8.15
C PHE A 204 1.36 11.68 -9.49
N ASN A 205 2.51 11.87 -10.12
CA ASN A 205 2.62 12.56 -11.41
C ASN A 205 2.62 11.57 -12.58
N GLY A 206 2.06 11.97 -13.73
CA GLY A 206 2.17 11.18 -14.98
C GLY A 206 1.52 9.79 -14.94
N VAL A 207 0.53 9.58 -14.06
CA VAL A 207 -0.21 8.31 -13.98
C VAL A 207 -1.23 8.24 -15.12
N ASN A 208 -1.30 7.10 -15.80
CA ASN A 208 -2.24 6.88 -16.89
C ASN A 208 -3.66 6.66 -16.35
N VAL A 209 -4.62 7.43 -16.85
CA VAL A 209 -6.04 7.33 -16.53
C VAL A 209 -6.78 6.88 -17.78
N ILE A 210 -7.41 5.70 -17.72
CA ILE A 210 -7.93 4.98 -18.90
C ILE A 210 -9.44 5.15 -19.11
N ASN A 211 -10.16 5.66 -18.12
CA ASN A 211 -11.60 5.86 -18.21
C ASN A 211 -11.94 7.20 -17.56
N THR A 212 -12.55 8.09 -18.34
CA THR A 212 -13.13 9.36 -17.89
C THR A 212 -14.30 9.61 -18.83
N ALA A 213 -15.48 9.94 -18.31
CA ALA A 213 -16.67 10.19 -19.14
C ALA A 213 -16.49 11.33 -20.16
N ARG A 214 -15.42 12.14 -20.03
CA ARG A 214 -15.02 13.21 -20.95
C ARG A 214 -13.49 13.29 -21.00
N LYS A 215 -12.92 13.71 -22.14
CA LYS A 215 -11.47 13.98 -22.25
C LYS A 215 -11.09 15.14 -21.32
N ILE A 216 -10.10 14.91 -20.47
CA ILE A 216 -9.58 15.88 -19.50
C ILE A 216 -8.25 16.40 -19.99
#